data_AF-M3ARE2-F1
#
_entry.id   AF-M3ARE2-F1
#
_cell.length_a   1.000
_cell.length_b   1.000
_cell.length_c   1.000
_cell.angle_alpha   90.00
_cell.angle_beta   90.00
_cell.angle_gamma   90.00
#
_symmetry.space_group_name_H-M   'P 1'
#
loop_
_entity.id
_entity.type
_entity.pdbx_description
1 polymer ?
#
loop_
_entity_poly.entity_id
_entity_poly.type
_entity_poly.pdbx_seq_one_letter_code
_entity_poly.pdbx_strand_id
1 'polypeptide(L)'
;NFPHAAAKVSPQPSLSVEAELARSNPPLYAPKQTSDHPSTSLRRKHLDNLAAILHKCMLNHDWQRASRTWALILRTSLDGNAPDIRLHGRWLIAAELLMRQPSADDQEQLSSASAPVFSDEGFRLARDYYERLILQYPHRHNTPPSAFSAKVVYPALFNVWIYEVQHRSRRARKANNATAPDASELDEMQSLKSDTSEQRKALHQLKARELADALPISHRLDSLIDAPPYDSMAELLEVRAALSLWMSDL
;
A
#
# COMPACT_ATOMS: atom_id res chain seq x y z
N ASN A 1 -21.41 72.25 20.98
CA ASN A 1 -20.85 70.89 20.83
C ASN A 1 -20.74 70.58 19.35
N PHE A 2 -19.52 70.57 18.82
CA PHE A 2 -19.25 70.37 17.40
C PHE A 2 -19.30 68.87 17.02
N PRO A 3 -19.68 68.53 15.78
CA PRO A 3 -19.86 67.15 15.31
C PRO A 3 -18.57 66.34 15.04
N HIS A 4 -17.38 66.90 15.31
CA HIS A 4 -16.08 66.24 15.11
C HIS A 4 -15.15 66.34 16.33
N ALA A 5 -15.67 66.05 17.52
CA ALA A 5 -14.80 65.85 18.69
C ALA A 5 -14.20 64.44 18.66
N ALA A 6 -12.88 64.32 18.86
CA ALA A 6 -12.20 63.03 18.94
C ALA A 6 -12.77 62.19 20.11
N ALA A 7 -13.14 60.95 19.83
CA ALA A 7 -13.65 60.02 20.84
C ALA A 7 -12.58 59.77 21.90
N LYS A 8 -12.93 59.96 23.18
CA LYS A 8 -12.05 59.61 24.30
C LYS A 8 -11.92 58.08 24.34
N VAL A 9 -10.81 57.56 23.85
CA VAL A 9 -10.47 56.13 23.94
C VAL A 9 -10.02 55.84 25.37
N SER A 10 -10.91 55.22 26.15
CA SER A 10 -10.50 54.56 27.39
C SER A 10 -9.69 53.30 27.04
N PRO A 11 -8.55 53.03 27.69
CA PRO A 11 -7.77 51.83 27.39
C PRO A 11 -8.53 50.63 27.95
N GLN A 12 -9.21 49.89 27.08
CA GLN A 12 -9.68 48.55 27.41
C GLN A 12 -8.50 47.58 27.33
N PRO A 13 -8.42 46.59 28.23
CA PRO A 13 -7.46 45.50 28.08
C PRO A 13 -7.77 44.82 26.75
N SER A 14 -6.80 44.82 25.82
CA SER A 14 -6.94 44.20 24.51
C SER A 14 -7.14 42.70 24.69
N LEU A 15 -8.38 42.26 24.77
CA LEU A 15 -8.73 40.87 24.51
C LEU A 15 -8.29 40.59 23.07
N SER A 16 -7.62 39.46 22.87
CA SER A 16 -7.21 39.02 21.54
C SER A 16 -8.44 39.03 20.63
N VAL A 17 -8.34 39.69 19.48
CA VAL A 17 -9.41 39.85 18.48
C VAL A 17 -10.06 38.50 18.13
N GLU A 18 -9.29 37.42 18.22
CA GLU A 18 -9.70 36.03 18.04
C GLU A 18 -10.80 35.58 19.02
N ALA A 19 -10.74 36.04 20.28
CA ALA A 19 -11.72 35.69 21.31
C ALA A 19 -13.06 36.44 21.13
N GLU A 20 -13.02 37.65 20.58
CA GLU A 20 -14.22 38.43 20.27
C GLU A 20 -14.94 37.86 19.03
N LEU A 21 -14.18 37.48 18.00
CA LEU A 21 -14.71 36.83 16.80
C LEU A 21 -15.32 35.46 17.10
N ALA A 22 -14.75 34.73 18.07
CA ALA A 22 -15.28 33.43 18.53
C ALA A 22 -16.56 33.55 19.36
N ARG A 23 -16.80 34.71 20.00
CA ARG A 23 -18.00 34.98 20.79
C ARG A 23 -19.14 35.61 20.00
N SER A 24 -18.89 36.01 18.76
CA SER A 24 -19.95 36.53 17.89
C SER A 24 -21.01 35.46 17.62
N ASN A 25 -22.27 35.86 17.44
CA ASN A 25 -23.36 34.95 17.08
C ASN A 25 -23.95 35.37 15.72
N PRO A 26 -23.80 34.56 14.64
CA PRO A 26 -23.10 33.29 14.60
C PRO A 26 -21.57 33.45 14.73
N PRO A 27 -20.84 32.45 15.26
CA PRO A 27 -19.40 32.55 15.48
C PRO A 27 -18.68 32.66 14.13
N LEU A 28 -18.05 33.82 13.91
CA LEU A 28 -17.29 34.11 12.69
C LEU A 28 -15.89 33.46 12.71
N TYR A 29 -15.45 33.01 13.88
CA TYR A 29 -14.17 32.34 14.08
C TYR A 29 -14.34 31.15 15.02
N ALA A 30 -14.01 29.94 14.57
CA ALA A 30 -13.84 28.80 15.46
C ALA A 30 -12.38 28.79 15.93
N PRO A 31 -12.08 29.00 17.22
CA PRO A 31 -10.73 28.86 17.73
C PRO A 31 -10.21 27.47 17.33
N LYS A 32 -9.05 27.41 16.65
CA LYS A 32 -8.32 26.15 16.53
C LYS A 32 -8.14 25.65 17.95
N GLN A 33 -8.73 24.51 18.28
CA GLN A 33 -8.54 23.89 19.58
C GLN A 33 -7.04 23.62 19.75
N THR A 34 -6.34 24.53 20.42
CA THR A 34 -5.01 24.27 20.96
C THR A 34 -5.22 23.47 22.24
N SER A 35 -5.71 22.24 22.12
CA SER A 35 -5.44 21.21 23.13
C SER A 35 -4.01 20.70 22.93
N ASP A 36 -3.04 21.61 22.91
CA ASP A 36 -1.61 21.30 22.93
C ASP A 36 -1.24 20.97 24.37
N HIS A 37 -1.70 19.81 24.85
CA HIS A 37 -1.13 19.24 26.05
C HIS A 37 0.32 18.85 25.72
N PRO A 38 1.31 19.19 26.56
CA PRO A 38 2.71 18.86 26.27
C PRO A 38 2.92 17.34 26.07
N SER A 39 2.08 16.50 26.69
CA SER A 39 2.04 15.06 26.49
C SER A 39 1.61 14.62 25.08
N THR A 40 0.71 15.33 24.42
CA THR A 40 0.27 15.03 23.04
C THR A 40 1.34 15.40 22.05
N SER A 41 2.06 16.50 22.29
CA SER A 41 3.24 16.88 21.48
C SER A 41 4.38 15.85 21.60
N LEU A 42 4.63 15.30 22.80
CA LEU A 42 5.66 14.28 23.01
C LEU A 42 5.28 12.93 22.37
N ARG A 43 4.02 12.51 22.48
CA ARG A 43 3.52 11.29 21.81
C ARG A 43 3.57 11.42 20.29
N ARG A 44 3.24 12.60 19.75
CA ARG A 44 3.38 12.89 18.32
C ARG A 44 4.84 12.81 17.87
N LYS A 45 5.77 13.46 18.59
CA LYS A 45 7.22 13.33 18.34
C LYS A 45 7.70 11.87 18.41
N HIS A 46 7.19 11.09 19.36
CA HIS A 46 7.52 9.68 19.46
C HIS A 46 7.03 8.88 18.25
N LEU A 47 5.79 9.11 17.81
CA LEU A 47 5.25 8.49 16.60
C LEU A 47 6.05 8.88 15.36
N ASP A 48 6.45 10.14 15.23
CA ASP A 48 7.27 10.63 14.11
C ASP A 48 8.65 9.95 14.12
N ASN A 49 9.26 9.79 15.30
CA ASN A 49 10.51 9.06 15.46
C ASN A 49 10.36 7.57 15.10
N LEU A 50 9.28 6.91 15.53
CA LEU A 50 9.01 5.52 15.17
C LEU A 50 8.77 5.37 13.66
N ALA A 51 8.07 6.30 13.03
CA ALA A 51 7.88 6.32 11.58
C ALA A 51 9.22 6.49 10.84
N ALA A 52 10.11 7.38 11.30
CA ALA A 52 11.43 7.55 10.74
C ALA A 52 12.30 6.28 10.88
N ILE A 53 12.27 5.63 12.06
CA ILE A 53 12.97 4.35 12.28
C ILE A 53 12.41 3.27 11.36
N LEU A 54 11.08 3.18 11.21
CA LEU A 54 10.43 2.23 10.34
C LEU A 54 10.93 2.37 8.90
N HIS A 55 10.87 3.58 8.33
CA HIS A 55 11.34 3.84 6.98
C HIS A 55 12.84 3.53 6.81
N LYS A 56 13.67 3.88 7.80
CA LYS A 56 15.10 3.53 7.79
C LYS A 56 15.33 2.02 7.80
N CYS A 57 14.59 1.27 8.60
CA CYS A 57 14.65 -0.20 8.62
C CYS A 57 14.23 -0.80 7.27
N MET A 58 13.18 -0.27 6.64
CA MET A 58 12.74 -0.73 5.32
C MET A 58 13.80 -0.44 4.23
N LEU A 59 14.41 0.74 4.23
CA LEU A 59 15.51 1.09 3.30
C LEU A 59 16.73 0.19 3.49
N ASN A 60 17.01 -0.24 4.72
CA ASN A 60 18.10 -1.16 5.04
C ASN A 60 17.72 -2.64 4.84
N HIS A 61 16.53 -2.94 4.32
CA HIS A 61 15.98 -4.29 4.18
C HIS A 61 15.90 -5.10 5.49
N ASP A 62 15.84 -4.41 6.64
CA ASP A 62 15.69 -5.02 7.97
C ASP A 62 14.20 -5.18 8.31
N TRP A 63 13.56 -6.16 7.68
CA TRP A 63 12.12 -6.38 7.76
C TRP A 63 11.65 -6.85 9.15
N GLN A 64 12.52 -7.53 9.91
CA GLN A 64 12.21 -7.94 11.27
C GLN A 64 12.10 -6.74 12.21
N ARG A 65 13.07 -5.80 12.17
CA ARG A 65 13.00 -4.58 12.97
C ARG A 65 11.90 -3.65 12.48
N ALA A 66 11.67 -3.58 11.17
CA ALA A 66 10.55 -2.82 10.60
C ALA A 66 9.20 -3.34 11.14
N SER A 67 8.98 -4.65 11.11
CA SER A 67 7.74 -5.26 11.63
C SER A 67 7.52 -4.99 13.12
N ARG A 68 8.59 -5.06 13.94
CA ARG A 68 8.53 -4.70 15.36
C ARG A 68 8.19 -3.22 15.58
N THR A 69 8.82 -2.34 14.82
CA THR A 69 8.56 -0.89 14.88
C THR A 69 7.13 -0.56 14.48
N TRP A 70 6.62 -1.21 13.44
CA TRP A 70 5.21 -1.12 13.03
C TRP A 70 4.27 -1.57 14.14
N ALA A 71 4.57 -2.68 14.81
CA ALA A 71 3.78 -3.14 15.94
C ALA A 71 3.82 -2.17 17.13
N LEU A 72 4.91 -1.42 17.34
CA LEU A 72 4.97 -0.34 18.32
C LEU A 72 4.08 0.83 17.91
N ILE A 73 4.13 1.24 16.64
CA ILE A 73 3.26 2.30 16.10
C ILE A 73 1.79 1.97 16.38
N LEU A 74 1.32 0.77 16.05
CA LEU A 74 -0.07 0.36 16.28
C LEU A 74 -0.51 0.43 17.76
N ARG A 75 0.43 0.32 18.70
CA ARG A 75 0.16 0.41 20.14
C ARG A 75 0.27 1.83 20.70
N THR A 76 0.89 2.76 19.98
CA THR A 76 0.95 4.16 20.41
C THR A 76 -0.43 4.79 20.36
N SER A 77 -0.98 5.17 21.51
CA SER A 77 -2.29 5.82 21.59
C SER A 77 -2.13 7.34 21.55
N LEU A 78 -2.69 7.98 20.52
CA LEU A 78 -2.84 9.44 20.42
C LEU A 78 -4.23 9.80 20.92
N ASP A 79 -4.33 10.57 22.00
CA ASP A 79 -5.61 11.01 22.59
C ASP A 79 -6.60 9.86 22.86
N GLY A 80 -6.08 8.69 23.25
CA GLY A 80 -6.87 7.49 23.54
C GLY A 80 -7.24 6.64 22.32
N ASN A 81 -6.91 7.09 21.11
CA ASN A 81 -7.14 6.37 19.87
C ASN A 81 -5.83 5.79 19.29
N ALA A 82 -5.93 4.62 18.68
CA ALA A 82 -4.83 4.08 17.88
C ALA A 82 -4.53 5.01 16.69
N PRO A 83 -3.29 5.01 16.16
CA PRO A 83 -2.95 5.88 15.04
C PRO A 83 -3.78 5.48 13.82
N ASP A 84 -4.31 6.48 13.13
CA ASP A 84 -5.09 6.22 11.93
C ASP A 84 -4.21 5.58 10.84
N ILE A 85 -4.60 4.37 10.43
CA ILE A 85 -3.94 3.57 9.39
C ILE A 85 -4.14 4.14 7.98
N ARG A 86 -5.14 5.01 7.80
CA ARG A 86 -5.51 5.60 6.51
C ARG A 86 -4.57 6.73 6.10
N LEU A 87 -3.89 7.32 7.08
CA LEU A 87 -3.02 8.47 6.88
C LEU A 87 -1.56 8.03 6.62
N HIS A 88 -0.80 8.90 5.94
CA HIS A 88 0.63 8.74 5.70
C HIS A 88 1.04 7.42 5.00
N GLY A 89 0.17 6.85 4.17
CA GLY A 89 0.48 5.60 3.44
C GLY A 89 0.68 4.39 4.35
N ARG A 90 0.29 4.48 5.62
CA ARG A 90 0.47 3.43 6.63
C ARG A 90 -0.14 2.08 6.25
N TRP A 91 -1.28 2.12 5.57
CA TRP A 91 -1.93 0.91 5.06
C TRP A 91 -1.10 0.19 3.98
N LEU A 92 -0.44 0.93 3.07
CA LEU A 92 0.46 0.34 2.07
C LEU A 92 1.69 -0.28 2.75
N ILE A 93 2.26 0.43 3.72
CA ILE A 93 3.41 -0.05 4.49
C ILE A 93 3.05 -1.34 5.24
N ALA A 94 1.86 -1.41 5.84
CA ALA A 94 1.37 -2.60 6.53
C ALA A 94 1.29 -3.80 5.58
N ALA A 95 0.72 -3.61 4.39
CA ALA A 95 0.64 -4.64 3.37
C ALA A 95 2.03 -5.08 2.89
N GLU A 96 2.95 -4.14 2.66
CA GLU A 96 4.33 -4.46 2.30
C GLU A 96 5.03 -5.29 3.36
N LEU A 97 4.89 -4.92 4.64
CA LEU A 97 5.46 -5.69 5.74
C LEU A 97 4.89 -7.11 5.79
N LEU A 98 3.59 -7.30 5.55
CA LEU A 98 2.97 -8.63 5.49
C LEU A 98 3.57 -9.48 4.35
N MET A 99 3.79 -8.90 3.17
CA MET A 99 4.39 -9.62 2.04
C MET A 99 5.85 -10.04 2.28
N ARG A 100 6.55 -9.30 3.15
CA ARG A 100 7.97 -9.49 3.44
C ARG A 100 8.24 -10.15 4.80
N GLN A 101 7.19 -10.56 5.50
CA GLN A 101 7.37 -11.30 6.74
C GLN A 101 7.98 -12.68 6.42
N PRO A 102 9.05 -13.07 7.12
CA PRO A 102 9.56 -14.44 7.00
C PRO A 102 8.49 -15.39 7.52
N SER A 103 8.13 -16.39 6.72
CA SER A 103 7.30 -17.49 7.21
C SER A 103 8.06 -18.18 8.36
N ALA A 104 7.37 -18.76 9.33
CA ALA A 104 8.04 -19.48 10.43
C ALA A 104 9.02 -20.54 9.90
N ASP A 105 8.67 -21.17 8.78
CA ASP A 105 9.50 -22.16 8.07
C ASP A 105 10.73 -21.54 7.38
N ASP A 106 10.64 -20.28 6.94
CA ASP A 106 11.76 -19.57 6.28
C ASP A 106 12.87 -19.19 7.28
N GLN A 107 12.55 -19.07 8.58
CA GLN A 107 13.55 -18.73 9.60
C GLN A 107 14.58 -19.83 9.83
N GLU A 108 14.23 -21.09 9.57
CA GLU A 108 15.17 -22.22 9.68
C GLU A 108 16.05 -22.37 8.43
N GLN A 109 15.62 -21.83 7.28
CA GLN A 109 16.31 -21.94 5.98
C GLN A 109 17.14 -20.69 5.60
N LEU A 110 17.18 -19.67 6.47
CA LEU A 110 17.87 -18.38 6.27
C LEU A 110 19.40 -18.48 6.07
N SER A 111 19.98 -19.68 6.14
CA SER A 111 21.37 -19.98 5.80
C SER A 111 21.62 -20.13 4.29
N SER A 112 20.56 -20.17 3.48
CA SER A 112 20.66 -20.27 2.02
C SER A 112 20.34 -18.92 1.36
N ALA A 113 21.32 -18.39 0.60
CA ALA A 113 21.36 -17.04 0.03
C ALA A 113 20.28 -16.73 -1.05
N SER A 114 19.20 -17.50 -1.11
CA SER A 114 18.17 -17.45 -2.16
C SER A 114 16.75 -17.49 -1.57
N ALA A 115 16.54 -16.90 -0.39
CA ALA A 115 15.18 -16.78 0.13
C ALA A 115 14.31 -15.92 -0.83
N PRO A 116 13.05 -16.33 -1.11
CA PRO A 116 12.08 -15.48 -1.78
C PRO A 116 12.04 -14.07 -1.19
N VAL A 117 12.16 -13.04 -2.04
CA VAL A 117 11.94 -11.64 -1.61
C VAL A 117 10.50 -11.42 -1.13
N PHE A 118 9.56 -12.23 -1.60
CA PHE A 118 8.15 -12.26 -1.23
C PHE A 118 7.68 -13.72 -1.13
N SER A 119 7.07 -14.08 0.00
CA SER A 119 6.47 -15.41 0.24
C SER A 119 5.04 -15.44 -0.31
N ASP A 120 4.62 -16.58 -0.86
CA ASP A 120 3.23 -16.80 -1.32
C ASP A 120 2.23 -16.60 -0.16
N GLU A 121 2.62 -17.00 1.06
CA GLU A 121 1.82 -16.79 2.26
C GLU A 121 1.75 -15.31 2.64
N GLY A 122 2.88 -14.59 2.55
CA GLY A 122 2.93 -13.14 2.79
C GLY A 122 2.02 -12.37 1.83
N PHE A 123 1.99 -12.77 0.56
CA PHE A 123 1.07 -12.22 -0.43
C PHE A 123 -0.40 -12.49 -0.06
N ARG A 124 -0.74 -13.72 0.34
CA ARG A 124 -2.09 -14.06 0.78
C ARG A 124 -2.52 -13.19 1.96
N LEU A 125 -1.66 -13.03 2.96
CA LEU A 125 -1.94 -12.17 4.12
C LEU A 125 -2.15 -10.71 3.72
N ALA A 126 -1.34 -10.18 2.80
CA ALA A 126 -1.49 -8.83 2.29
C ALA A 126 -2.79 -8.63 1.50
N ARG A 127 -3.20 -9.61 0.68
CA ARG A 127 -4.49 -9.61 -0.01
C ARG A 127 -5.65 -9.59 0.98
N ASP A 128 -5.63 -10.50 1.96
CA ASP A 128 -6.67 -10.56 2.99
C ASP A 128 -6.71 -9.27 3.84
N TYR A 129 -5.57 -8.59 4.00
CA TYR A 129 -5.50 -7.27 4.64
C TYR A 129 -6.22 -6.19 3.83
N TYR A 130 -5.94 -6.09 2.52
CA TYR A 130 -6.65 -5.13 1.65
C TYR A 130 -8.15 -5.42 1.56
N GLU A 131 -8.55 -6.70 1.51
CA GLU A 131 -9.96 -7.08 1.51
C GLU A 131 -10.67 -6.64 2.79
N ARG A 132 -10.01 -6.82 3.94
CA ARG A 132 -10.51 -6.28 5.21
C ARG A 132 -10.66 -4.77 5.19
N LEU A 133 -9.71 -4.04 4.59
CA LEU A 133 -9.84 -2.58 4.45
C LEU A 133 -11.01 -2.17 3.55
N ILE A 134 -11.25 -2.89 2.45
CA ILE A 134 -12.39 -2.65 1.55
C ILE A 134 -13.70 -2.83 2.31
N LEU A 135 -13.82 -3.88 3.12
CA LEU A 135 -15.00 -4.15 3.94
C LEU A 135 -15.19 -3.13 5.07
N GLN A 136 -14.09 -2.67 5.68
CA GLN A 136 -14.14 -1.67 6.76
C GLN A 136 -14.45 -0.27 6.26
N TYR A 137 -14.01 0.08 5.06
CA TYR A 137 -14.15 1.41 4.47
C TYR A 137 -14.89 1.36 3.12
N PRO A 138 -16.16 0.90 3.10
CA PRO A 138 -16.93 0.83 1.86
C PRO A 138 -17.19 2.24 1.32
N HIS A 139 -17.18 2.38 0.00
CA HIS A 139 -17.52 3.64 -0.62
C HIS A 139 -19.04 3.87 -0.55
N ARG A 140 -19.44 5.07 -0.14
CA ARG A 140 -20.84 5.50 -0.12
C ARG A 140 -20.97 6.77 -0.97
N HIS A 141 -22.15 7.01 -1.53
CA HIS A 141 -22.41 8.18 -2.37
C HIS A 141 -22.10 9.53 -1.67
N ASN A 142 -22.21 9.60 -0.34
CA ASN A 142 -21.88 10.79 0.46
C ASN A 142 -20.43 10.83 0.96
N THR A 143 -19.59 9.86 0.60
CA THR A 143 -18.18 9.86 0.96
C THR A 143 -17.48 10.98 0.19
N PRO A 144 -16.76 11.90 0.87
CA PRO A 144 -16.09 12.98 0.16
C PRO A 144 -15.01 12.40 -0.77
N PRO A 145 -14.71 13.04 -1.91
CA PRO A 145 -13.78 12.49 -2.91
C PRO A 145 -12.38 12.18 -2.36
N SER A 146 -11.93 12.96 -1.37
CA SER A 146 -10.62 12.80 -0.74
C SER A 146 -10.60 11.78 0.41
N ALA A 147 -11.74 11.20 0.81
CA ALA A 147 -11.75 10.25 1.91
C ALA A 147 -11.20 8.90 1.48
N PHE A 148 -10.42 8.31 2.39
CA PHE A 148 -10.00 6.93 2.29
C PHE A 148 -11.24 6.02 2.26
N SER A 149 -11.38 5.29 1.17
CA SER A 149 -12.48 4.37 0.91
C SER A 149 -12.01 3.25 -0.01
N ALA A 150 -12.86 2.25 -0.23
CA ALA A 150 -12.60 1.14 -1.13
C ALA A 150 -12.08 1.59 -2.52
N LYS A 151 -12.50 2.76 -3.02
CA LYS A 151 -11.98 3.34 -4.28
C LYS A 151 -10.46 3.49 -4.27
N VAL A 152 -9.87 3.91 -3.16
CA VAL A 152 -8.41 4.08 -3.02
C VAL A 152 -7.71 2.72 -2.87
N VAL A 153 -8.38 1.76 -2.23
CA VAL A 153 -7.78 0.46 -1.89
C VAL A 153 -7.75 -0.49 -3.09
N TYR A 154 -8.78 -0.50 -3.93
CA TYR A 154 -8.86 -1.42 -5.07
C TYR A 154 -7.68 -1.33 -6.05
N PRO A 155 -7.28 -0.13 -6.56
CA PRO A 155 -6.12 -0.02 -7.43
C PRO A 155 -4.84 -0.60 -6.82
N ALA A 156 -4.59 -0.33 -5.53
CA ALA A 156 -3.42 -0.89 -4.84
C ALA A 156 -3.48 -2.42 -4.71
N LEU A 157 -4.66 -2.97 -4.40
CA LEU A 157 -4.88 -4.42 -4.34
C LEU A 157 -4.55 -5.07 -5.70
N PHE A 158 -5.11 -4.54 -6.80
CA PHE A 158 -4.85 -5.09 -8.13
C PHE A 158 -3.40 -4.94 -8.56
N ASN A 159 -2.76 -3.80 -8.28
CA ASN A 159 -1.34 -3.60 -8.57
C ASN A 159 -0.46 -4.62 -7.85
N VAL A 160 -0.74 -4.88 -6.57
CA VAL A 160 -0.01 -5.89 -5.79
C VAL A 160 -0.27 -7.30 -6.32
N TRP A 161 -1.50 -7.61 -6.72
CA TRP A 161 -1.83 -8.92 -7.30
C TRP A 161 -1.15 -9.16 -8.64
N ILE A 162 -1.20 -8.19 -9.55
CA ILE A 162 -0.50 -8.27 -10.84
C ILE A 162 1.02 -8.38 -10.63
N TYR A 163 1.56 -7.58 -9.72
CA TYR A 163 2.98 -7.64 -9.36
C TYR A 163 3.39 -9.05 -8.92
N GLU A 164 2.60 -9.71 -8.06
CA GLU A 164 2.92 -11.06 -7.59
C GLU A 164 2.94 -12.08 -8.73
N VAL A 165 1.93 -12.08 -9.62
CA VAL A 165 1.90 -13.02 -10.75
C VAL A 165 3.11 -12.82 -11.66
N GLN A 166 3.43 -11.56 -11.99
CA GLN A 166 4.61 -11.23 -12.80
C GLN A 166 5.92 -11.61 -12.09
N HIS A 167 5.99 -11.40 -10.78
CA HIS A 167 7.16 -11.70 -9.98
C HIS A 167 7.38 -13.21 -9.89
N ARG A 168 6.34 -14.00 -9.63
CA ARG A 168 6.38 -15.47 -9.64
C ARG A 168 6.83 -16.02 -10.99
N SER A 169 6.27 -15.49 -12.09
CA SER A 169 6.72 -15.80 -13.45
C SER A 169 8.21 -15.57 -13.64
N ARG A 170 8.71 -14.37 -13.31
CA ARG A 170 10.13 -14.01 -13.46
C ARG A 170 11.04 -14.96 -12.69
N ARG A 171 10.62 -15.42 -11.50
CA ARG A 171 11.36 -16.40 -10.70
C ARG A 171 11.38 -17.77 -11.36
N ALA A 172 10.26 -18.23 -11.90
CA ALA A 172 10.19 -19.48 -12.64
C ALA A 172 11.07 -19.45 -13.92
N ARG A 173 11.10 -18.33 -14.66
CA ARG A 173 12.01 -18.15 -15.82
C ARG A 173 13.47 -18.25 -15.41
N LYS A 174 13.85 -17.58 -14.30
CA LYS A 174 15.21 -17.63 -13.77
C LYS A 174 15.61 -19.04 -13.33
N ALA A 175 14.70 -19.77 -12.69
CA ALA A 175 14.94 -21.16 -12.29
C ALA A 175 15.18 -22.07 -13.51
N ASN A 176 14.32 -21.99 -14.53
CA ASN A 176 14.49 -22.77 -15.76
C ASN A 176 15.82 -22.47 -16.47
N ASN A 177 16.23 -21.19 -16.52
CA ASN A 177 17.51 -20.81 -17.13
C ASN A 177 18.72 -21.28 -16.30
N ALA A 178 18.62 -21.34 -14.98
CA ALA A 178 19.71 -21.81 -14.11
C ALA A 178 19.89 -23.34 -14.15
N THR A 179 18.84 -24.09 -14.46
CA THR A 179 18.88 -25.56 -14.62
C THR A 179 19.45 -26.01 -15.97
N ALA A 180 19.87 -25.10 -16.84
CA ALA A 180 20.61 -25.40 -18.07
C ALA A 180 22.14 -25.15 -17.91
N PRO A 181 22.90 -26.00 -17.18
CA PRO A 181 24.36 -25.91 -17.15
C PRO A 181 24.99 -26.61 -18.38
N ASP A 182 25.84 -25.87 -19.09
CA ASP A 182 27.01 -26.28 -19.87
C ASP A 182 27.10 -27.77 -20.28
N ALA A 183 26.32 -28.17 -21.27
CA ALA A 183 26.46 -29.48 -21.90
C ALA A 183 27.71 -29.46 -22.78
N SER A 184 28.79 -30.04 -22.24
CA SER A 184 30.03 -30.46 -22.89
C SER A 184 29.95 -30.62 -24.42
N GLU A 185 30.91 -30.00 -25.11
CA GLU A 185 31.14 -29.85 -26.56
C GLU A 185 31.22 -31.16 -27.40
N LEU A 186 30.47 -32.23 -27.11
CA LEU A 186 30.62 -33.52 -27.79
C LEU A 186 29.32 -34.19 -28.30
N ASP A 187 28.17 -33.51 -28.32
CA ASP A 187 26.94 -34.07 -28.93
C ASP A 187 26.08 -33.04 -29.70
N GLU A 188 26.71 -32.28 -30.61
CA GLU A 188 26.11 -31.08 -31.20
C GLU A 188 25.02 -31.30 -32.26
N MET A 189 24.80 -32.50 -32.82
CA MET A 189 23.94 -32.63 -34.01
C MET A 189 22.54 -33.22 -33.76
N GLN A 190 22.32 -33.96 -32.66
CA GLN A 190 20.99 -34.46 -32.26
C GLN A 190 20.40 -33.69 -31.08
N SER A 191 21.24 -33.12 -30.20
CA SER A 191 20.82 -32.36 -29.01
C SER A 191 20.09 -31.05 -29.34
N LEU A 192 20.56 -30.29 -30.36
CA LEU A 192 20.02 -28.95 -30.71
C LEU A 192 18.52 -28.92 -31.07
N LYS A 193 17.97 -30.00 -31.65
CA LYS A 193 16.53 -30.07 -32.01
C LYS A 193 15.64 -30.48 -30.83
N SER A 194 16.17 -31.29 -29.91
CA SER A 194 15.45 -31.74 -28.72
C SER A 194 15.37 -30.62 -27.69
N ASP A 195 16.49 -29.92 -27.47
CA ASP A 195 16.63 -28.88 -26.45
C ASP A 195 15.78 -27.64 -26.77
N THR A 196 15.69 -27.28 -28.06
CA THR A 196 14.80 -26.20 -28.52
C THR A 196 13.31 -26.57 -28.43
N SER A 197 12.96 -27.85 -28.58
CA SER A 197 11.58 -28.34 -28.43
C SER A 197 11.15 -28.36 -26.96
N GLU A 198 11.98 -28.91 -26.07
CA GLU A 198 11.71 -28.94 -24.62
C GLU A 198 11.65 -27.54 -24.02
N GLN A 199 12.58 -26.65 -24.40
CA GLN A 199 12.58 -25.26 -23.94
C GLN A 199 11.33 -24.50 -24.42
N ARG A 200 10.88 -24.71 -25.66
CA ARG A 200 9.62 -24.15 -26.17
C ARG A 200 8.42 -24.66 -25.37
N LYS A 201 8.35 -25.96 -25.08
CA LYS A 201 7.28 -26.53 -24.24
C LYS A 201 7.27 -25.92 -22.84
N ALA A 202 8.44 -25.79 -22.21
CA ALA A 202 8.57 -25.18 -20.88
C ALA A 202 8.11 -23.71 -20.87
N LEU A 203 8.46 -22.94 -21.90
CA LEU A 203 7.99 -21.55 -22.06
C LEU A 203 6.47 -21.49 -22.28
N HIS A 204 5.91 -22.37 -23.12
CA HIS A 204 4.46 -22.45 -23.32
C HIS A 204 3.72 -22.82 -22.03
N GLN A 205 4.23 -23.78 -21.25
CA GLN A 205 3.65 -24.15 -19.96
C GLN A 205 3.70 -22.99 -18.96
N LEU A 206 4.80 -22.22 -18.96
CA LEU A 206 4.92 -21.06 -18.09
C LEU A 206 3.93 -19.95 -18.48
N LYS A 207 3.81 -19.64 -19.78
CA LYS A 207 2.80 -18.70 -20.30
C LYS A 207 1.38 -19.15 -19.96
N ALA A 208 1.08 -20.44 -20.11
CA ALA A 208 -0.23 -20.99 -19.74
C ALA A 208 -0.52 -20.83 -18.24
N ARG A 209 0.49 -21.01 -17.37
CA ARG A 209 0.36 -20.78 -15.93
C ARG A 209 0.17 -19.29 -15.60
N GLU A 210 0.91 -18.40 -16.25
CA GLU A 210 0.74 -16.95 -16.11
C GLU A 210 -0.67 -16.50 -16.50
N LEU A 211 -1.19 -17.02 -17.61
CA LEU A 211 -2.54 -16.74 -18.08
C LEU A 211 -3.58 -17.29 -17.09
N ALA A 212 -3.38 -18.49 -16.55
CA ALA A 212 -4.25 -19.06 -15.52
C ALA A 212 -4.27 -18.21 -14.23
N ASP A 213 -3.13 -17.66 -13.82
CA ASP A 213 -3.03 -16.79 -12.64
C ASP A 213 -3.62 -15.38 -12.90
N ALA A 214 -3.59 -14.88 -14.15
CA ALA A 214 -4.12 -13.58 -14.54
C ALA A 214 -5.65 -13.56 -14.69
N LEU A 215 -6.26 -14.66 -15.13
CA LEU A 215 -7.71 -14.78 -15.35
C LEU A 215 -8.57 -14.38 -14.13
N PRO A 216 -8.28 -14.86 -12.90
CA PRO A 216 -9.01 -14.43 -11.70
C PRO A 216 -8.94 -12.92 -11.44
N ILE A 217 -7.82 -12.28 -11.80
CA ILE A 217 -7.64 -10.84 -11.65
C ILE A 217 -8.60 -10.11 -12.58
N SER A 218 -8.62 -10.51 -13.86
CA SER A 218 -9.49 -9.93 -14.88
C SER A 218 -10.96 -10.11 -14.50
N HIS A 219 -11.39 -11.32 -14.14
CA HIS A 219 -12.78 -11.56 -13.73
C HIS A 219 -13.23 -10.70 -12.55
N ARG A 220 -12.37 -10.53 -11.54
CA ARG A 220 -12.69 -9.70 -10.38
C ARG A 220 -12.74 -8.21 -10.73
N LEU A 221 -11.83 -7.75 -11.59
CA LEU A 221 -11.78 -6.37 -12.04
C LEU A 221 -13.00 -6.02 -12.91
N ASP A 222 -13.39 -6.93 -13.81
CA ASP A 222 -14.58 -6.79 -14.65
C ASP A 222 -15.85 -6.71 -13.79
N SER A 223 -16.01 -7.65 -12.85
CA SER A 223 -17.15 -7.66 -11.92
C SER A 223 -17.24 -6.38 -11.07
N LEU A 224 -16.09 -5.77 -10.76
CA LEU A 224 -16.04 -4.52 -10.00
C LEU A 224 -16.44 -3.32 -10.86
N ILE A 225 -15.91 -3.24 -12.08
CA ILE A 225 -16.16 -2.13 -13.01
C ILE A 225 -17.60 -2.11 -13.51
N ASP A 226 -18.30 -3.24 -13.49
CA ASP A 226 -19.74 -3.30 -13.81
C ASP A 226 -20.63 -2.51 -12.83
N ALA A 227 -20.11 -2.19 -11.63
CA ALA A 227 -20.86 -1.48 -10.59
C ALA A 227 -20.40 -0.01 -10.42
N PRO A 228 -21.32 0.97 -10.38
CA PRO A 228 -20.99 2.33 -9.97
C PRO A 228 -20.47 2.37 -8.52
N PRO A 229 -19.47 3.21 -8.19
CA PRO A 229 -18.84 4.23 -9.03
C PRO A 229 -17.47 3.80 -9.61
N TYR A 230 -17.26 2.49 -9.80
CA TYR A 230 -16.00 1.95 -10.29
C TYR A 230 -15.93 1.93 -11.82
N ASP A 231 -17.09 1.90 -12.47
CA ASP A 231 -17.32 2.05 -13.91
C ASP A 231 -16.59 3.25 -14.53
N SER A 232 -16.57 4.38 -13.81
CA SER A 232 -15.97 5.64 -14.31
C SER A 232 -14.59 5.94 -13.72
N MET A 233 -13.98 5.01 -12.97
CA MET A 233 -12.70 5.27 -12.30
C MET A 233 -11.52 5.01 -13.24
N ALA A 234 -10.84 6.09 -13.64
CA ALA A 234 -9.74 6.03 -14.61
C ALA A 234 -8.64 5.02 -14.24
N GLU A 235 -8.20 5.00 -12.97
CA GLU A 235 -7.14 4.09 -12.53
C GLU A 235 -7.52 2.60 -12.70
N LEU A 236 -8.78 2.23 -12.44
CA LEU A 236 -9.23 0.84 -12.60
C LEU A 236 -9.38 0.46 -14.07
N LEU A 237 -9.84 1.39 -14.90
CA LEU A 237 -9.92 1.20 -16.36
C LEU A 237 -8.53 1.06 -16.99
N GLU A 238 -7.56 1.84 -16.53
CA GLU A 238 -6.16 1.75 -16.95
C GLU A 238 -5.58 0.39 -16.59
N VAL A 239 -5.75 -0.05 -15.33
CA VAL A 239 -5.30 -1.37 -14.89
C VAL A 239 -5.97 -2.49 -15.71
N ARG A 240 -7.27 -2.35 -16.03
CA ARG A 240 -7.99 -3.32 -16.88
C ARG A 240 -7.41 -3.39 -18.29
N ALA A 241 -7.17 -2.24 -18.90
CA ALA A 241 -6.61 -2.16 -20.25
C ALA A 241 -5.19 -2.77 -20.29
N ALA A 242 -4.35 -2.42 -19.31
CA ALA A 242 -2.99 -2.96 -19.18
C ALA A 242 -3.00 -4.48 -18.95
N LEU A 243 -3.89 -4.99 -18.09
CA LEU A 243 -4.07 -6.42 -17.85
C LEU A 243 -4.54 -7.16 -19.10
N SER A 244 -5.49 -6.60 -19.85
CA SER A 244 -6.01 -7.20 -21.08
C SER A 244 -4.93 -7.28 -22.17
N LEU A 245 -4.15 -6.21 -22.33
CA LEU A 245 -3.01 -6.19 -23.25
C LEU A 245 -1.97 -7.24 -22.85
N TRP A 246 -1.63 -7.31 -21.56
CA TRP A 246 -0.70 -8.31 -21.05
C TRP A 246 -1.21 -9.74 -21.30
N MET A 247 -2.47 -10.03 -21.02
CA MET A 247 -3.08 -11.34 -21.28
C MET A 247 -3.10 -11.69 -22.77
N SER A 248 -3.22 -10.71 -23.67
CA SER A 248 -3.19 -10.95 -25.11
C SER A 248 -1.81 -11.31 -25.67
N ASP A 249 -0.73 -10.95 -24.96
CA ASP A 249 0.66 -11.25 -25.33
C ASP A 249 1.16 -12.61 -24.79
N LEU A 250 0.44 -13.19 -23.81
CA LEU A 250 0.77 -14.48 -23.18
C LEU A 250 0.41 -15.65 -24.09
#